data_AF-A0A0H3D4X6-F1
#
_entry.id   AF-A0A0H3D4X6-F1
#
_cell.length_a   1.000
_cell.length_b   1.000
_cell.length_c   1.000
_cell.angle_alpha   90.00
_cell.angle_beta   90.00
_cell.angle_gamma   90.00
#
_symmetry.space_group_name_H-M   'P 1'
#
loop_
_entity.id
_entity.type
_entity.pdbx_description
1 polymer ?
#
loop_
_entity_poly.entity_id
_entity_poly.type
_entity_poly.pdbx_seq_one_letter_code
_entity_poly.pdbx_strand_id
1 'polypeptide(L)'
;MIGAQFVLAARVLIGLVFAVAAVGKLAGRARLVEFADSLTPLGRSPVGWLPVAAGTAVAELAVAVLVGFSATYRLGLGLATVVMLVFCAAIARSMRLGRRVTCRCFGRSGAVLGRAHFVRNALLAGSAAAALVVPPGPGLGLDTGAAAALVGAFAALVAINWDSLAGLVGKADTAHR
;
A
#
# COMPACT_ATOMS: atom_id res chain seq x y z
N MET A 1 -4.55 18.20 -19.80
CA MET A 1 -3.39 17.28 -19.90
C MET A 1 -2.93 16.76 -18.54
N ILE A 2 -2.85 17.60 -17.50
CA ILE A 2 -2.41 17.23 -16.14
C ILE A 2 -3.19 16.04 -15.54
N GLY A 3 -4.51 15.96 -15.77
CA GLY A 3 -5.33 14.87 -15.23
C GLY A 3 -4.90 13.46 -15.68
N ALA A 4 -4.61 13.27 -16.98
CA ALA A 4 -4.18 11.96 -17.49
C ALA A 4 -2.80 11.54 -16.95
N GLN A 5 -1.88 12.50 -16.78
CA GLN A 5 -0.57 12.27 -16.18
C GLN A 5 -0.71 11.84 -14.71
N PHE A 6 -1.55 12.54 -13.95
CA PHE A 6 -1.82 12.19 -12.56
C PHE A 6 -2.43 10.78 -12.42
N VAL A 7 -3.41 10.43 -13.24
CA VAL A 7 -4.01 9.09 -13.23
C VAL A 7 -2.97 8.01 -13.55
N LEU A 8 -2.10 8.23 -14.55
CA LEU A 8 -1.04 7.27 -14.87
C LEU A 8 -0.04 7.13 -13.72
N ALA A 9 0.42 8.24 -13.14
CA ALA A 9 1.33 8.23 -12.00
C ALA A 9 0.72 7.49 -10.80
N ALA A 10 -0.55 7.76 -10.47
CA ALA A 10 -1.28 7.07 -9.41
C ALA A 10 -1.44 5.56 -9.70
N ARG A 11 -1.73 5.19 -10.96
CA ARG A 11 -1.82 3.78 -11.37
C ARG A 11 -0.50 3.03 -11.17
N VAL A 12 0.62 3.63 -11.59
CA VAL A 12 1.95 3.04 -11.40
C VAL A 12 2.30 2.94 -9.91
N LEU A 13 2.05 4.01 -9.15
CA LEU A 13 2.24 4.04 -7.70
C LEU A 13 1.50 2.89 -7.00
N ILE A 14 0.18 2.84 -7.18
CA ILE A 14 -0.68 1.84 -6.54
C ILE A 14 -0.34 0.43 -7.03
N GLY A 15 -0.18 0.25 -8.34
CA GLY A 15 0.16 -1.04 -8.94
C GLY A 15 1.45 -1.62 -8.37
N LEU A 16 2.52 -0.84 -8.29
CA LEU A 16 3.81 -1.30 -7.74
C LEU A 16 3.74 -1.61 -6.25
N VAL A 17 3.12 -0.73 -5.44
CA VAL A 17 2.99 -0.96 -4.00
C VAL A 17 2.22 -2.26 -3.70
N PHE A 18 1.11 -2.47 -4.41
CA PHE A 18 0.29 -3.67 -4.24
C PHE A 18 0.93 -4.92 -4.82
N ALA A 19 1.66 -4.82 -5.94
CA ALA A 19 2.43 -5.93 -6.50
C ALA A 19 3.51 -6.40 -5.53
N VAL A 20 4.28 -5.48 -4.94
CA VAL A 20 5.32 -5.81 -3.94
C VAL A 20 4.69 -6.42 -2.68
N ALA A 21 3.55 -5.88 -2.23
CA ALA A 21 2.82 -6.44 -1.09
C ALA A 21 2.32 -7.87 -1.37
N ALA A 22 1.75 -8.11 -2.55
CA ALA A 22 1.25 -9.40 -2.98
C ALA A 22 2.39 -10.43 -3.12
N VAL A 23 3.48 -10.07 -3.79
CA VAL A 23 4.68 -10.94 -3.90
C VAL A 23 5.22 -11.27 -2.50
N GLY A 24 5.25 -10.29 -1.60
CA GLY A 24 5.69 -10.50 -0.21
C GLY A 24 4.87 -11.54 0.56
N LYS A 25 3.58 -11.68 0.26
CA LYS A 25 2.66 -12.62 0.95
C LYS A 25 2.46 -13.94 0.20
N LEU A 26 2.57 -13.93 -1.13
CA LEU A 26 2.37 -15.11 -1.99
C LEU A 26 3.68 -15.87 -2.25
N ALA A 27 4.85 -15.30 -1.93
CA ALA A 27 6.15 -15.95 -2.09
C ALA A 27 6.35 -17.23 -1.24
N GLY A 28 5.42 -17.57 -0.33
CA GLY A 28 5.42 -18.87 0.33
C GLY A 28 4.42 -18.98 1.48
N ARG A 29 3.95 -20.21 1.74
CA ARG A 29 3.01 -20.50 2.85
C ARG A 29 3.52 -20.00 4.21
N ALA A 30 4.83 -20.08 4.47
CA ALA A 30 5.43 -19.58 5.69
C ALA A 30 5.18 -18.07 5.90
N ARG A 31 5.29 -17.26 4.84
CA ARG A 31 5.05 -15.80 4.92
C ARG A 31 3.58 -15.47 5.15
N LEU A 32 2.69 -16.29 4.60
CA LEU A 32 1.25 -16.15 4.83
C LEU A 32 0.87 -16.48 6.28
N VAL A 33 1.45 -17.55 6.84
CA VAL A 33 1.30 -17.91 8.25
C VAL A 33 1.87 -16.80 9.13
N GLU A 34 3.06 -16.28 8.83
CA GLU A 34 3.64 -15.15 9.57
C GLU A 34 2.78 -13.88 9.52
N PHE A 35 2.11 -13.62 8.40
CA PHE A 35 1.15 -12.52 8.32
C PHE A 35 -0.08 -12.78 9.19
N ALA A 36 -0.63 -14.00 9.17
CA ALA A 36 -1.72 -14.39 10.06
C ALA A 36 -1.32 -14.32 11.54
N ASP A 37 -0.07 -14.70 11.88
CA ASP A 37 0.51 -14.56 13.21
C ASP A 37 0.55 -13.09 13.67
N SER A 38 0.89 -12.17 12.75
CA SER A 38 0.89 -10.73 13.06
C SER A 38 -0.50 -10.17 13.41
N LEU A 39 -1.57 -10.86 13.01
CA LEU A 39 -2.96 -10.51 13.32
C LEU A 39 -3.44 -11.11 14.64
N THR A 40 -2.70 -12.03 15.26
CA THR A 40 -3.08 -12.65 16.54
C THR A 40 -3.37 -11.67 17.67
N PRO A 41 -2.67 -10.52 17.81
CA PRO A 41 -3.00 -9.55 18.86
C PRO A 41 -4.38 -8.90 18.65
N LEU A 42 -5.06 -9.13 17.53
CA LEU A 42 -6.44 -8.69 17.29
C LEU A 42 -7.49 -9.64 17.89
N GLY A 43 -7.08 -10.74 18.53
CA GLY A 43 -7.95 -11.57 19.37
C GLY A 43 -8.46 -12.87 18.74
N ARG A 44 -7.80 -13.40 17.70
CA ARG A 44 -8.02 -14.79 17.24
C ARG A 44 -6.69 -15.53 17.11
N SER A 45 -6.75 -16.86 17.10
CA SER A 45 -5.61 -17.72 16.82
C SER A 45 -5.09 -17.51 15.38
N PRO A 46 -3.80 -17.83 15.10
CA PRO A 46 -3.22 -17.73 13.76
C PRO A 46 -4.04 -18.42 12.69
N VAL A 47 -4.53 -19.62 12.99
CA VAL A 47 -5.32 -20.46 12.08
C VAL A 47 -6.65 -19.78 11.74
N GLY A 48 -7.26 -19.06 12.68
CA GLY A 48 -8.48 -18.29 12.45
C GLY A 48 -8.28 -17.07 11.56
N TRP A 49 -7.06 -16.55 11.41
CA TRP A 49 -6.72 -15.42 10.55
C TRP A 49 -6.22 -15.83 9.16
N LEU A 50 -5.92 -17.11 8.94
CA LEU A 50 -5.42 -17.62 7.66
C LEU A 50 -6.33 -17.27 6.46
N PRO A 51 -7.68 -17.39 6.55
CA PRO A 51 -8.56 -17.00 5.45
C PRO A 51 -8.51 -15.50 5.16
N VAL A 52 -8.39 -14.68 6.20
CA VAL A 52 -8.27 -13.22 6.07
C VAL A 52 -6.91 -12.85 5.46
N ALA A 53 -5.84 -13.52 5.88
CA ALA A 53 -4.51 -13.37 5.34
C ALA A 53 -4.47 -13.70 3.84
N ALA A 54 -5.05 -14.85 3.46
CA ALA A 54 -5.16 -15.28 2.06
C ALA A 54 -6.02 -14.32 1.24
N GLY A 55 -7.20 -13.94 1.75
CA GLY A 55 -8.10 -12.99 1.11
C GLY A 55 -7.44 -11.62 0.89
N THR A 56 -6.63 -11.17 1.84
CA THR A 56 -5.85 -9.93 1.72
C THR A 56 -4.81 -10.04 0.61
N ALA A 57 -4.05 -11.14 0.55
CA ALA A 57 -3.05 -11.35 -0.51
C ALA A 57 -3.69 -11.42 -1.91
N VAL A 58 -4.85 -12.07 -2.02
CA VAL A 58 -5.63 -12.13 -3.27
C VAL A 58 -6.16 -10.74 -3.65
N ALA A 59 -6.70 -9.99 -2.69
CA ALA A 59 -7.15 -8.62 -2.93
C ALA A 59 -5.99 -7.72 -3.39
N GLU A 60 -4.80 -7.88 -2.80
CA GLU A 60 -3.63 -7.12 -3.19
C GLU A 60 -3.19 -7.44 -4.62
N LEU A 61 -3.18 -8.71 -4.99
CA LEU A 61 -2.89 -9.13 -6.36
C LEU A 61 -3.95 -8.62 -7.34
N ALA A 62 -5.23 -8.70 -6.97
CA ALA A 62 -6.33 -8.21 -7.79
C ALA A 62 -6.18 -6.71 -8.07
N VAL A 63 -5.82 -5.90 -7.07
CA VAL A 63 -5.51 -4.49 -7.27
C VAL A 63 -4.36 -4.34 -8.28
N ALA A 64 -3.23 -5.01 -8.07
CA ALA A 64 -2.07 -4.88 -8.95
C ALA A 64 -2.42 -5.19 -10.43
N VAL A 65 -3.19 -6.26 -10.65
CA VAL A 65 -3.66 -6.67 -11.99
C VAL A 65 -4.65 -5.65 -12.56
N LEU A 66 -5.70 -5.30 -11.83
CA LEU A 66 -6.76 -4.41 -12.32
C LEU A 66 -6.24 -3.01 -12.68
N VAL A 67 -5.30 -2.47 -11.90
CA VAL A 67 -4.74 -1.12 -12.14
C VAL A 67 -3.86 -1.10 -13.41
N GLY A 68 -3.28 -2.25 -13.78
CA GLY A 68 -2.43 -2.42 -14.95
C GLY A 68 -3.15 -2.21 -16.29
N PHE A 69 -4.43 -2.55 -16.38
CA PHE A 69 -5.19 -2.45 -17.64
C PHE A 69 -6.03 -1.17 -17.71
N SER A 70 -6.06 -0.53 -18.88
CA SER A 70 -6.83 0.69 -19.12
C SER A 70 -8.35 0.49 -19.02
N ALA A 71 -8.85 -0.73 -19.23
CA ALA A 71 -10.27 -1.05 -19.10
C ALA A 71 -10.73 -1.19 -17.64
N THR A 72 -9.84 -1.63 -16.74
CA THR A 72 -10.21 -2.03 -15.38
C THR A 72 -9.57 -1.19 -14.28
N TYR A 73 -8.74 -0.19 -14.63
CA TYR A 73 -7.99 0.59 -13.63
C TYR A 73 -8.88 1.26 -12.58
N ARG A 74 -10.08 1.71 -12.94
CA ARG A 74 -11.02 2.33 -11.98
C ARG A 74 -11.47 1.33 -10.91
N LEU A 75 -11.75 0.08 -11.29
CA LEU A 75 -12.08 -0.97 -10.33
C LEU A 75 -10.88 -1.25 -9.42
N GLY A 76 -9.67 -1.30 -9.99
CA GLY A 76 -8.44 -1.47 -9.23
C GLY A 76 -8.18 -0.35 -8.22
N LEU A 77 -8.34 0.92 -8.63
CA LEU A 77 -8.19 2.09 -7.75
C LEU A 77 -9.27 2.13 -6.66
N GLY A 78 -10.51 1.77 -6.99
CA GLY A 78 -11.61 1.64 -6.01
C GLY A 78 -11.28 0.59 -4.95
N LEU A 79 -10.88 -0.61 -5.39
CA LEU A 79 -10.48 -1.69 -4.49
C LEU A 79 -9.27 -1.28 -3.63
N ALA A 80 -8.26 -0.63 -4.22
CA ALA A 80 -7.09 -0.13 -3.51
C ALA A 80 -7.48 0.85 -2.39
N THR A 81 -8.42 1.76 -2.68
CA THR A 81 -8.93 2.73 -1.70
C THR A 81 -9.59 2.00 -0.53
N VAL A 82 -10.47 1.04 -0.81
CA VAL A 82 -11.16 0.25 0.22
C VAL A 82 -10.16 -0.51 1.09
N VAL A 83 -9.21 -1.23 0.46
CA VAL A 83 -8.19 -2.01 1.19
C VAL A 83 -7.33 -1.11 2.09
N MET A 84 -6.89 0.04 1.57
CA MET A 84 -6.10 0.99 2.36
C MET A 84 -6.89 1.60 3.52
N LEU A 85 -8.18 1.90 3.34
CA LEU A 85 -9.04 2.39 4.42
C LEU A 85 -9.25 1.33 5.51
N VAL A 86 -9.42 0.05 5.12
CA VAL A 86 -9.51 -1.06 6.08
C VAL A 86 -8.22 -1.17 6.89
N PHE A 87 -7.05 -1.05 6.25
CA PHE A 87 -5.77 -1.01 6.96
C PHE A 87 -5.64 0.21 7.88
N CYS A 88 -6.03 1.41 7.43
CA CYS A 88 -6.06 2.60 8.28
C CYS A 88 -6.94 2.39 9.52
N ALA A 89 -8.14 1.80 9.36
CA ALA A 89 -9.04 1.51 10.46
C ALA A 89 -8.44 0.48 11.44
N ALA A 90 -7.81 -0.57 10.93
CA ALA A 90 -7.11 -1.57 11.74
C ALA A 90 -5.95 -0.94 12.55
N ILE A 91 -5.15 -0.07 11.92
CA ILE A 91 -4.05 0.66 12.58
C ILE A 91 -4.62 1.58 13.67
N ALA A 92 -5.62 2.39 13.34
CA ALA A 92 -6.25 3.31 14.29
C ALA A 92 -6.86 2.56 15.49
N ARG A 93 -7.51 1.41 15.25
CA ARG A 93 -8.03 0.55 16.31
C ARG A 93 -6.92 -0.03 17.18
N SER A 94 -5.82 -0.52 16.59
CA SER A 94 -4.67 -1.02 17.34
C SER A 94 -4.06 0.06 18.24
N MET A 95 -3.91 1.28 17.72
CA MET A 95 -3.40 2.43 18.46
C MET A 95 -4.32 2.81 19.63
N ARG A 96 -5.65 2.84 19.41
CA ARG A 96 -6.64 3.13 20.47
C ARG A 96 -6.64 2.08 21.57
N LEU A 97 -6.37 0.82 21.23
CA LEU A 97 -6.30 -0.29 22.19
C LEU A 97 -4.92 -0.43 22.86
N GLY A 98 -3.95 0.43 22.54
CA GLY A 98 -2.59 0.36 23.06
C GLY A 98 -1.81 -0.90 22.63
N ARG A 99 -2.29 -1.63 21.63
CA ARG A 99 -1.67 -2.89 21.19
C ARG A 99 -0.54 -2.58 20.21
N ARG A 100 0.66 -3.08 20.53
CA ARG A 100 1.83 -3.00 19.64
C ARG A 100 1.77 -4.15 18.64
N VAL A 101 1.07 -3.93 17.53
CA VAL A 101 1.07 -4.84 16.38
C VAL A 101 2.24 -4.49 15.47
N THR A 102 2.92 -5.47 14.89
CA THR A 102 3.99 -5.22 13.91
C THR A 102 3.44 -5.39 12.49
N CYS A 103 3.62 -4.41 11.59
CA CYS A 103 3.19 -4.58 10.18
C CYS A 103 4.24 -5.46 9.51
N ARG A 104 3.82 -6.60 8.96
CA ARG A 104 4.64 -7.37 8.00
C ARG A 104 4.17 -7.14 6.55
N CYS A 105 3.56 -5.98 6.31
CA CYS A 105 2.78 -5.68 5.12
C CYS A 105 3.61 -5.77 3.80
N PHE A 106 4.95 -5.65 3.90
CA PHE A 106 5.92 -5.79 2.80
C PHE A 106 6.94 -6.92 3.02
N GLY A 107 6.68 -7.85 3.93
CA GLY A 107 7.56 -9.00 4.20
C GLY A 107 8.91 -8.68 4.84
N ARG A 108 9.15 -7.44 5.31
CA ARG A 108 10.36 -7.03 6.04
C ARG A 108 10.08 -6.95 7.55
N SER A 109 11.10 -7.20 8.36
CA SER A 109 11.05 -7.24 9.83
C SER A 109 10.29 -6.04 10.40
N GLY A 110 9.20 -6.35 11.12
CA GLY A 110 8.09 -5.42 11.32
C GLY A 110 8.42 -4.24 12.23
N ALA A 111 8.23 -3.03 11.71
CA ALA A 111 8.08 -1.83 12.53
C ALA A 111 6.76 -1.90 13.31
N VAL A 112 6.76 -1.33 14.53
CA VAL A 112 5.54 -1.22 15.35
C VAL A 112 4.55 -0.31 14.62
N LEU A 113 3.32 -0.79 14.42
CA LEU A 113 2.22 -0.01 13.86
C LEU A 113 2.09 1.31 14.61
N GLY A 114 2.14 2.40 13.87
CA GLY A 114 2.15 3.74 14.41
C GLY A 114 1.67 4.77 13.40
N ARG A 115 1.78 6.03 13.78
CA ARG A 115 1.30 7.19 12.99
C ARG A 115 1.89 7.23 11.57
N ALA A 116 3.14 6.82 11.40
CA ALA A 116 3.80 6.80 10.10
C ALA A 116 3.09 5.89 9.08
N HIS A 117 2.68 4.68 9.48
CA HIS A 117 1.96 3.75 8.60
C HIS A 117 0.54 4.24 8.30
N PHE A 118 -0.12 4.88 9.27
CA PHE A 118 -1.43 5.48 9.07
C PHE A 118 -1.35 6.60 8.01
N VAL A 119 -0.37 7.51 8.12
CA VAL A 119 -0.18 8.60 7.15
C VAL A 119 0.10 8.04 5.77
N ARG A 120 1.01 7.08 5.65
CA ARG A 120 1.32 6.43 4.37
C ARG A 120 0.07 5.84 3.71
N ASN A 121 -0.70 5.03 4.45
CA ASN A 121 -1.89 4.37 3.91
C ASN A 121 -2.99 5.39 3.57
N ALA A 122 -3.12 6.46 4.36
CA ALA A 122 -4.05 7.55 4.06
C ALA A 122 -3.64 8.31 2.78
N LEU A 123 -2.35 8.56 2.56
CA LEU A 123 -1.84 9.17 1.33
C LEU A 123 -2.08 8.27 0.11
N LEU A 124 -1.86 6.96 0.24
CA LEU A 124 -2.14 6.00 -0.83
C LEU A 124 -3.65 5.93 -1.14
N ALA A 125 -4.50 5.88 -0.11
CA ALA A 125 -5.96 5.92 -0.27
C ALA A 125 -6.42 7.22 -0.94
N GLY A 126 -5.89 8.37 -0.50
CA GLY A 126 -6.20 9.67 -1.07
C GLY A 126 -5.76 9.79 -2.53
N SER A 127 -4.57 9.27 -2.87
CA SER A 127 -4.06 9.27 -4.25
C SER A 127 -4.93 8.41 -5.17
N ALA A 128 -5.35 7.22 -4.70
CA ALA A 128 -6.23 6.33 -5.45
C ALA A 128 -7.64 6.95 -5.63
N ALA A 129 -8.21 7.52 -4.57
CA ALA A 129 -9.51 8.18 -4.61
C ALA A 129 -9.50 9.43 -5.50
N ALA A 130 -8.45 10.25 -5.42
CA ALA A 130 -8.28 11.41 -6.29
C ALA A 130 -8.19 10.99 -7.77
N ALA A 131 -7.49 9.90 -8.07
CA ALA A 131 -7.38 9.42 -9.45
C ALA A 131 -8.71 8.86 -10.00
N LEU A 132 -9.63 8.41 -9.15
CA LEU A 132 -10.97 7.96 -9.57
C LEU A 132 -11.87 9.10 -10.06
N VAL A 133 -11.76 10.27 -9.45
CA VAL A 133 -12.62 11.42 -9.76
C VAL A 133 -12.10 12.24 -10.95
N VAL A 134 -10.89 11.94 -11.44
CA VAL A 134 -10.34 12.60 -12.62
C VAL A 134 -11.04 12.08 -13.88
N PRO A 135 -11.63 12.97 -14.71
CA PRO A 135 -12.24 12.59 -15.97
C PRO A 135 -11.21 11.96 -16.93
N PRO A 136 -11.63 11.03 -17.79
CA PRO A 136 -10.75 10.48 -18.81
C PRO A 136 -10.30 11.61 -19.74
N GLY A 137 -8.99 11.73 -19.94
CA GLY A 137 -8.38 12.71 -20.83
C GLY A 137 -7.91 12.07 -22.14
N PRO A 138 -7.45 12.90 -23.09
CA PRO A 138 -6.78 12.40 -24.29
C PRO A 138 -5.56 11.53 -23.93
N GLY A 139 -5.20 10.63 -24.85
CA GLY A 139 -4.00 9.78 -24.70
C GLY A 139 -2.73 10.62 -24.49
N LEU A 140 -1.83 10.13 -23.65
CA LEU A 140 -0.55 10.76 -23.40
C LEU A 140 0.43 10.42 -24.53
N GLY A 141 1.20 11.41 -24.99
CA GLY A 141 2.39 11.16 -25.81
C GLY A 141 3.44 10.40 -25.01
N LEU A 142 4.33 9.68 -25.71
CA LEU A 142 5.35 8.81 -25.10
C LEU A 142 6.16 9.52 -24.01
N ASP A 143 6.63 10.74 -24.27
CA ASP A 143 7.46 11.50 -23.33
C ASP A 143 6.71 11.86 -22.05
N THR A 144 5.49 12.40 -22.21
CA THR A 144 4.64 12.77 -21.06
C THR A 144 4.14 11.56 -20.27
N GLY A 145 3.91 10.43 -20.93
CA GLY A 145 3.56 9.16 -20.30
C GLY A 145 4.72 8.58 -19.51
N ALA A 146 5.93 8.59 -20.08
CA ALA A 146 7.14 8.13 -19.42
C ALA A 146 7.45 8.95 -18.17
N ALA A 147 7.38 10.28 -18.26
CA ALA A 147 7.59 11.17 -17.11
C ALA A 147 6.59 10.86 -15.98
N ALA A 148 5.30 10.71 -16.30
CA ALA A 148 4.27 10.37 -15.31
C ALA A 148 4.51 9.00 -14.67
N ALA A 149 4.90 8.00 -15.46
CA ALA A 149 5.23 6.67 -14.96
C ALA A 149 6.45 6.69 -14.02
N LEU A 150 7.49 7.44 -14.36
CA LEU A 150 8.68 7.63 -13.51
C LEU A 150 8.32 8.29 -12.18
N VAL A 151 7.47 9.33 -12.20
CA VAL A 151 6.97 9.98 -10.98
C VAL A 151 6.20 8.98 -10.11
N GLY A 152 5.32 8.18 -10.71
CA GLY A 152 4.58 7.13 -10.01
C GLY A 152 5.50 6.06 -9.42
N ALA A 153 6.51 5.62 -10.17
CA ALA A 153 7.48 4.63 -9.72
C ALA A 153 8.37 5.13 -8.58
N PHE A 154 8.82 6.39 -8.66
CA PHE A 154 9.55 7.03 -7.59
C PHE A 154 8.71 7.15 -6.31
N ALA A 155 7.46 7.60 -6.43
CA ALA A 155 6.54 7.63 -5.30
C ALA A 155 6.30 6.23 -4.70
N ALA A 156 6.23 5.18 -5.54
CA ALA A 156 6.11 3.81 -5.07
C ALA A 156 7.32 3.36 -4.27
N LEU A 157 8.53 3.68 -4.76
CA LEU A 157 9.78 3.35 -4.07
C LEU A 157 9.85 4.01 -2.70
N VAL A 158 9.45 5.29 -2.60
CA VAL A 158 9.34 6.03 -1.34
C VAL A 158 8.33 5.37 -0.41
N ALA A 159 7.14 5.01 -0.92
CA ALA A 159 6.12 4.33 -0.13
C ALA A 159 6.58 2.97 0.38
N ILE A 160 7.23 2.15 -0.46
CA ILE A 160 7.73 0.82 -0.08
C ILE A 160 8.82 0.91 0.99
N ASN A 161 9.71 1.90 0.87
CA ASN A 161 10.83 2.12 1.81
C ASN A 161 10.52 3.10 2.94
N TRP A 162 9.24 3.38 3.19
CA TRP A 162 8.78 4.40 4.14
C TRP A 162 9.40 4.24 5.54
N ASP A 163 9.50 3.00 6.03
CA ASP A 163 10.03 2.73 7.37
C ASP A 163 11.53 3.00 7.47
N SER A 164 12.29 2.64 6.43
CA SER A 164 13.71 2.93 6.33
C SER A 164 13.96 4.45 6.29
N LEU A 165 13.13 5.18 5.55
CA LEU A 165 13.21 6.64 5.42
C LEU A 165 12.85 7.33 6.75
N ALA A 166 11.77 6.91 7.40
CA ALA A 166 11.37 7.45 8.70
C ALA A 166 12.44 7.22 9.78
N GLY A 167 13.09 6.04 9.76
CA GLY A 167 14.20 5.72 10.65
C GLY A 167 15.46 6.56 10.40
N LEU A 168 15.75 6.91 9.14
CA LEU A 168 16.87 7.78 8.78
C LEU A 168 16.65 9.22 9.24
N VAL A 169 15.46 9.77 8.99
CA VAL A 169 15.10 11.13 9.40
C VAL A 169 15.14 11.26 10.93
N GLY A 170 14.56 10.30 11.65
CA GLY A 170 14.57 10.31 13.12
C GLY A 170 16.00 10.24 13.72
N LYS A 171 16.92 9.51 13.08
CA LYS A 171 18.34 9.49 13.49
C LYS A 171 19.06 10.80 13.21
N ALA A 172 18.80 11.43 12.07
CA ALA A 172 19.37 12.73 11.71
C ALA A 172 18.94 13.84 12.70
N ASP A 173 17.67 13.84 13.11
CA ASP A 173 17.15 14.80 14.11
C ASP A 173 17.78 14.64 15.49
N THR A 174 18.16 13.41 15.88
CA THR A 174 18.86 13.15 17.15
C THR A 174 20.35 13.47 17.09
N ALA A 175 20.97 13.45 15.91
CA ALA A 175 22.40 13.76 15.75
C ALA A 175 22.70 15.27 15.80
N HIS A 176 21.67 16.11 15.68
CA HIS A 176 21.76 17.58 15.75
C HIS A 176 21.29 18.17 17.08
N ARG A 177 21.05 17.35 18.10
CA ARG A 177 20.76 17.78 19.49
C ARG A 177 21.92 17.40 20.40
#